data_AF-A0A2G4H6C3-F1
#
_entry.id   AF-A0A2G4H6C3-F1
#
_cell.length_a   1.000
_cell.length_b   1.000
_cell.length_c   1.000
_cell.angle_alpha   90.00
_cell.angle_beta   90.00
_cell.angle_gamma   90.00
#
_symmetry.space_group_name_H-M   'P 1'
#
loop_
_entity.id
_entity.type
_entity.pdbx_description
1 polymer ?
#
loop_
_entity_poly.entity_id
_entity_poly.type
_entity_poly.pdbx_seq_one_letter_code
_entity_poly.pdbx_strand_id
1 'polypeptide(L)'
;MIRAASVDDPLRIAVLASGRGSNLAALLDGLDATARIVAVASNRADAIALARAKDVEIETEVFVRGEDWAERDRLMGDWLAARDVELVVLAGFLEILTPIFIDRFPTINVHPSLLPAFPGLKAWEQALAAGVPETGVTVHLVDAGLDTGPPIAQEPVPIRPGDDGAALHERIQAVEHRLLPDVVRRLARNEIPTPQAVAR
;
A
#
# COMPACT_ATOMS: atom_id res chain seq x y z
N MET A 1 0.56 -3.41 -17.55
CA MET A 1 1.48 -2.25 -17.44
C MET A 1 0.62 -1.02 -17.18
N ILE A 2 1.04 -0.14 -16.28
CA ILE A 2 0.34 1.11 -16.01
C ILE A 2 0.62 2.06 -17.17
N ARG A 3 -0.43 2.69 -17.71
CA ARG A 3 -0.31 3.70 -18.77
C ARG A 3 0.25 5.00 -18.20
N ALA A 4 0.83 5.84 -19.06
CA ALA A 4 1.08 7.22 -18.69
C ALA A 4 -0.26 7.96 -18.56
N ALA A 5 -0.55 8.42 -17.35
CA ALA A 5 -1.70 9.25 -17.01
C ALA A 5 -1.41 10.73 -17.26
N SER A 6 -2.46 11.52 -17.32
CA SER A 6 -2.40 12.97 -17.49
C SER A 6 -3.36 13.67 -16.52
N VAL A 7 -3.36 14.99 -16.52
CA VAL A 7 -4.33 15.77 -15.74
C VAL A 7 -5.77 15.54 -16.21
N ASP A 8 -5.96 15.36 -17.52
CA ASP A 8 -7.29 15.15 -18.13
C ASP A 8 -7.76 13.70 -18.03
N ASP A 9 -6.83 12.75 -17.90
CA ASP A 9 -7.09 11.33 -17.74
C ASP A 9 -6.18 10.73 -16.65
N PRO A 10 -6.48 11.03 -15.36
CA PRO A 10 -5.65 10.63 -14.23
C PRO A 10 -5.74 9.13 -13.95
N LEU A 11 -4.64 8.57 -13.47
CA LEU A 11 -4.57 7.18 -13.03
C LEU A 11 -5.58 6.94 -11.90
N ARG A 12 -6.46 5.96 -12.08
CA ARG A 12 -7.50 5.61 -11.11
C ARG A 12 -6.98 4.60 -10.09
N ILE A 13 -6.91 5.01 -8.83
CA ILE A 13 -6.29 4.25 -7.76
C ILE A 13 -7.32 3.76 -6.75
N ALA A 14 -7.15 2.54 -6.28
CA ALA A 14 -7.80 2.05 -5.07
C ALA A 14 -6.81 1.92 -3.92
N VAL A 15 -7.21 2.30 -2.71
CA VAL A 15 -6.40 2.12 -1.49
C VAL A 15 -7.05 1.08 -0.59
N LEU A 16 -6.29 0.05 -0.20
CA LEU A 16 -6.73 -0.93 0.80
C LEU A 16 -6.07 -0.63 2.14
N ALA A 17 -6.86 -0.50 3.21
CA ALA A 17 -6.35 -0.16 4.54
C ALA A 17 -7.20 -0.77 5.67
N SER A 18 -6.56 -1.38 6.67
CA SER A 18 -7.23 -2.02 7.81
C SER A 18 -7.29 -1.14 9.07
N GLY A 19 -6.54 -0.04 9.10
CA GLY A 19 -6.26 0.69 10.34
C GLY A 19 -6.60 2.18 10.31
N ARG A 20 -5.69 2.98 10.89
CA ARG A 20 -5.84 4.45 11.06
C ARG A 20 -5.89 5.24 9.74
N GLY A 21 -5.34 4.67 8.67
CA GLY A 21 -5.26 5.32 7.36
C GLY A 21 -4.30 6.51 7.31
N SER A 22 -3.17 6.48 8.02
CA SER A 22 -2.15 7.55 7.94
C SER A 22 -1.51 7.61 6.55
N ASN A 23 -1.20 6.45 5.94
CA ASN A 23 -0.75 6.38 4.54
C ASN A 23 -1.83 6.81 3.54
N LEU A 24 -3.12 6.54 3.82
CA LEU A 24 -4.22 7.08 3.02
C LEU A 24 -4.26 8.61 3.09
N ALA A 25 -4.13 9.20 4.28
CA ALA A 25 -4.07 10.65 4.44
C ALA A 25 -2.88 11.25 3.67
N ALA A 26 -1.69 10.65 3.77
CA ALA A 26 -0.52 11.08 3.03
C ALA A 26 -0.71 11.00 1.50
N LEU A 27 -1.41 9.98 1.00
CA LEU A 27 -1.78 9.90 -0.42
C LEU A 27 -2.76 11.01 -0.81
N LEU A 28 -3.80 11.27 -0.01
CA LEU A 28 -4.75 12.34 -0.29
C LEU A 28 -4.08 13.71 -0.37
N ASP A 29 -3.11 13.97 0.50
CA ASP A 29 -2.38 15.24 0.56
C ASP A 29 -1.26 15.34 -0.49
N GLY A 30 -0.65 14.21 -0.86
CA GLY A 30 0.61 14.16 -1.61
C GLY A 30 0.49 13.80 -3.10
N LEU A 31 -0.68 13.38 -3.56
CA LEU A 31 -0.93 13.15 -4.98
C LEU A 31 -1.19 14.47 -5.72
N ASP A 32 -0.82 14.48 -7.01
CA ASP A 32 -1.19 15.56 -7.92
C ASP A 32 -2.24 15.09 -8.93
N ALA A 33 -2.69 15.99 -9.80
CA ALA A 33 -3.79 15.74 -10.70
C ALA A 33 -3.54 14.62 -11.75
N THR A 34 -2.37 14.00 -11.80
CA THR A 34 -2.12 12.81 -12.66
C THR A 34 -2.58 11.50 -12.03
N ALA A 35 -2.96 11.51 -10.74
CA ALA A 35 -3.42 10.34 -10.00
C ALA A 35 -4.59 10.71 -9.08
N ARG A 36 -5.61 9.85 -9.01
CA ARG A 36 -6.74 10.06 -8.10
C ARG A 36 -7.15 8.77 -7.41
N ILE A 37 -7.48 8.87 -6.12
CA ILE A 37 -8.08 7.78 -5.37
C ILE A 37 -9.59 7.78 -5.69
N VAL A 38 -10.07 6.68 -6.29
CA VAL A 38 -11.48 6.52 -6.67
C VAL A 38 -12.23 5.56 -5.76
N ALA A 39 -11.49 4.79 -4.95
CA ALA A 39 -12.05 3.74 -4.10
C ALA A 39 -11.16 3.50 -2.87
N VAL A 40 -11.76 3.30 -1.71
CA VAL A 40 -11.07 2.84 -0.49
C VAL A 40 -11.79 1.63 0.08
N ALA A 41 -11.09 0.51 0.21
CA ALA A 41 -11.66 -0.71 0.77
C ALA A 41 -10.92 -1.15 2.05
N SER A 42 -11.64 -1.85 2.91
CA SER A 42 -11.10 -2.41 4.14
C SER A 42 -11.64 -3.80 4.41
N ASN A 43 -10.87 -4.63 5.12
CA ASN A 43 -11.37 -5.85 5.74
C ASN A 43 -12.02 -5.58 7.11
N ARG A 44 -12.10 -4.31 7.54
CA ARG A 44 -12.55 -3.91 8.86
C ARG A 44 -13.55 -2.75 8.77
N ALA A 45 -14.77 -3.00 9.23
CA ALA A 45 -15.83 -1.98 9.23
C ALA A 45 -15.52 -0.79 10.15
N ASP A 46 -14.67 -0.98 11.16
CA ASP A 46 -14.25 0.04 12.12
C ASP A 46 -12.97 0.80 11.70
N ALA A 47 -12.45 0.55 10.49
CA ALA A 47 -11.24 1.21 10.03
C ALA A 47 -11.46 2.72 9.86
N ILE A 48 -10.68 3.53 10.59
CA ILE A 48 -10.70 5.00 10.50
C ILE A 48 -10.37 5.47 9.07
N ALA A 49 -9.60 4.68 8.31
CA ALA A 49 -9.34 4.95 6.89
C ALA A 49 -10.64 5.11 6.06
N LEU A 50 -11.70 4.35 6.36
CA LEU A 50 -12.98 4.45 5.66
C LEU A 50 -13.68 5.78 5.98
N ALA A 51 -13.61 6.24 7.23
CA ALA A 51 -14.17 7.55 7.61
C ALA A 51 -13.43 8.69 6.87
N ARG A 52 -12.09 8.64 6.85
CA ARG A 52 -11.26 9.63 6.12
C ARG A 52 -11.62 9.72 4.64
N ALA A 53 -11.87 8.57 4.00
CA ALA A 53 -12.25 8.51 2.59
C ALA A 53 -13.64 9.13 2.35
N LYS A 54 -14.61 8.84 3.23
CA LYS A 54 -15.97 9.41 3.16
C LYS A 54 -15.97 10.92 3.35
N ASP A 55 -15.12 11.45 4.23
CA ASP A 55 -15.01 12.90 4.49
C ASP A 55 -14.60 13.71 3.24
N VAL A 56 -13.99 13.05 2.25
CA VAL A 56 -13.61 13.62 0.95
C VAL A 56 -14.38 12.98 -0.22
N GLU A 57 -15.54 12.40 0.06
CA GLU A 57 -16.48 11.83 -0.92
C GLU A 57 -15.90 10.70 -1.81
N ILE A 58 -14.89 9.99 -1.30
CA ILE A 58 -14.37 8.79 -1.97
C ILE A 58 -15.24 7.59 -1.61
N GLU A 59 -15.55 6.78 -2.62
CA GLU A 59 -16.37 5.60 -2.43
C GLU A 59 -15.67 4.54 -1.58
N THR A 60 -16.41 3.93 -0.65
CA THR A 60 -15.86 2.96 0.30
C THR A 60 -16.65 1.68 0.38
N GLU A 61 -15.98 0.55 0.59
CA GLU A 61 -16.63 -0.74 0.83
C GLU A 61 -15.85 -1.61 1.83
N VAL A 62 -16.56 -2.52 2.51
CA VAL A 62 -15.97 -3.44 3.49
C VAL A 62 -16.03 -4.87 2.98
N PHE A 63 -14.87 -5.51 2.87
CA PHE A 63 -14.70 -6.90 2.43
C PHE A 63 -14.09 -7.75 3.54
N VAL A 64 -14.93 -8.24 4.45
CA VAL A 64 -14.51 -9.12 5.54
C VAL A 64 -14.17 -10.50 5.00
N ARG A 65 -13.09 -11.10 5.50
CA ARG A 65 -12.72 -12.47 5.18
C ARG A 65 -13.72 -13.45 5.78
N GLY A 66 -14.40 -14.20 4.92
CA GLY A 66 -15.20 -15.36 5.29
C GLY A 66 -14.38 -16.65 5.34
N GLU A 67 -15.07 -17.80 5.34
CA GLU A 67 -14.43 -19.12 5.25
C GLU A 67 -13.71 -19.30 3.91
N ASP A 68 -14.32 -18.81 2.82
CA ASP A 68 -13.73 -18.76 1.49
C ASP A 68 -12.98 -17.44 1.28
N TRP A 69 -11.64 -17.53 1.27
CA TRP A 69 -10.77 -16.38 1.05
C TRP A 69 -10.86 -15.85 -0.39
N ALA A 70 -11.06 -16.76 -1.35
CA ALA A 70 -11.13 -16.42 -2.77
C ALA A 70 -12.39 -15.61 -3.07
N GLU A 71 -13.51 -15.91 -2.41
CA GLU A 71 -14.76 -15.18 -2.62
C GLU A 71 -14.66 -13.71 -2.21
N ARG A 72 -14.06 -13.43 -1.04
CA ARG A 72 -13.80 -12.06 -0.58
C ARG A 72 -12.98 -11.27 -1.59
N ASP A 73 -11.93 -11.87 -2.11
CA ASP A 73 -11.03 -11.26 -3.08
C ASP A 73 -11.67 -11.09 -4.47
N ARG A 74 -12.51 -12.04 -4.89
CA ARG A 74 -13.28 -11.95 -6.12
C ARG A 74 -14.27 -10.78 -6.07
N LEU A 75 -15.06 -10.69 -4.99
CA LEU A 75 -16.04 -9.60 -4.78
C LEU A 75 -15.35 -8.24 -4.70
N MET A 76 -14.25 -8.14 -3.96
CA MET A 76 -13.45 -6.93 -3.89
C MET A 76 -12.92 -6.54 -5.26
N GLY A 77 -12.37 -7.50 -6.02
CA GLY A 77 -11.88 -7.25 -7.37
C GLY A 77 -12.98 -6.82 -8.34
N ASP A 78 -14.17 -7.41 -8.26
CA ASP A 78 -15.32 -7.06 -9.11
C ASP A 78 -15.80 -5.64 -8.82
N TRP A 79 -15.83 -5.27 -7.55
CA TRP A 79 -16.14 -3.92 -7.10
C TRP A 79 -15.09 -2.91 -7.60
N LEU A 80 -13.80 -3.21 -7.49
CA LEU A 80 -12.75 -2.31 -8.02
C LEU A 80 -12.79 -2.19 -9.56
N ALA A 81 -13.05 -3.30 -10.26
CA ALA A 81 -13.15 -3.29 -11.72
C ALA A 81 -14.33 -2.45 -12.22
N ALA A 82 -15.48 -2.48 -11.54
CA ALA A 82 -16.63 -1.64 -11.87
C ALA A 82 -16.37 -0.13 -11.70
N ARG A 83 -15.23 0.25 -11.10
CA ARG A 83 -14.77 1.63 -10.89
C ARG A 83 -13.57 1.98 -11.75
N ASP A 84 -13.26 1.15 -12.76
CA ASP A 84 -12.12 1.33 -13.67
C ASP A 84 -10.81 1.55 -12.91
N VAL A 85 -10.57 0.81 -11.82
CA VAL A 85 -9.32 0.89 -11.06
C VAL A 85 -8.17 0.32 -11.87
N GLU A 86 -7.06 1.04 -11.88
CA GLU A 86 -5.86 0.72 -12.68
C GLU A 86 -4.65 0.35 -11.81
N LEU A 87 -4.62 0.81 -10.56
CA LEU A 87 -3.58 0.52 -9.58
C LEU A 87 -4.22 0.32 -8.20
N VAL A 88 -3.81 -0.73 -7.49
CA VAL A 88 -4.17 -0.96 -6.09
C VAL A 88 -2.97 -0.65 -5.20
N VAL A 89 -3.20 0.11 -4.14
CA VAL A 89 -2.18 0.49 -3.14
C VAL A 89 -2.57 -0.07 -1.78
N LEU A 90 -1.76 -0.98 -1.25
CA LEU A 90 -1.89 -1.48 0.12
C LEU A 90 -1.22 -0.49 1.07
N ALA A 91 -2.03 0.16 1.89
CA ALA A 91 -1.63 1.22 2.80
C ALA A 91 -1.95 0.82 4.25
N GLY A 92 -1.28 -0.25 4.72
CA GLY A 92 -1.59 -0.90 5.99
C GLY A 92 -2.80 -1.84 5.92
N PHE A 93 -2.90 -2.59 4.82
CA PHE A 93 -3.84 -3.72 4.69
C PHE A 93 -3.21 -4.97 5.32
N LEU A 94 -3.86 -5.53 6.34
CA LEU A 94 -3.26 -6.54 7.23
C LEU A 94 -3.59 -7.98 6.83
N GLU A 95 -4.00 -8.21 5.57
CA GLU A 95 -4.38 -9.51 5.06
C GLU A 95 -3.73 -9.80 3.71
N ILE A 96 -3.40 -11.07 3.49
CA ILE A 96 -2.87 -11.54 2.20
C ILE A 96 -3.99 -11.56 1.16
N LEU A 97 -3.65 -11.11 -0.05
CA LEU A 97 -4.47 -11.23 -1.25
C LEU A 97 -4.16 -12.54 -1.97
N THR A 98 -5.19 -13.20 -2.47
CA THR A 98 -5.08 -14.41 -3.29
C THR A 98 -4.66 -14.07 -4.72
N PRO A 99 -4.11 -15.05 -5.47
CA PRO A 99 -3.77 -14.86 -6.88
C PRO A 99 -4.94 -14.33 -7.74
N ILE A 100 -6.18 -14.73 -7.42
CA ILE A 100 -7.40 -14.26 -8.12
C ILE A 100 -7.52 -12.73 -8.10
N PHE A 101 -7.05 -12.07 -7.05
CA PHE A 101 -7.01 -10.61 -6.98
C PHE A 101 -5.74 -10.05 -7.61
N ILE A 102 -4.58 -10.60 -7.26
CA ILE A 102 -3.26 -10.08 -7.68
C ILE A 102 -3.14 -10.07 -9.21
N ASP A 103 -3.67 -11.08 -9.90
CA ASP A 103 -3.60 -11.19 -11.35
C ASP A 103 -4.48 -10.17 -12.09
N ARG A 104 -5.40 -9.49 -11.39
CA ARG A 104 -6.33 -8.51 -11.98
C ARG A 104 -5.77 -7.11 -12.03
N PHE A 105 -4.98 -6.72 -11.03
CA PHE A 105 -4.52 -5.36 -10.86
C PHE A 105 -3.03 -5.31 -10.51
N PRO A 106 -2.25 -4.42 -11.14
CA PRO A 106 -0.99 -3.99 -10.56
C PRO A 106 -1.24 -3.56 -9.11
N THR A 107 -0.55 -4.19 -8.17
CA THR A 107 -0.75 -3.95 -6.74
C THR A 107 0.59 -3.64 -6.11
N ILE A 108 0.70 -2.52 -5.39
CA ILE A 108 1.89 -2.15 -4.63
C ILE A 108 1.58 -2.10 -3.14
N ASN A 109 2.58 -2.36 -2.31
CA ASN A 109 2.49 -2.28 -0.86
C ASN A 109 3.62 -1.42 -0.30
N VAL A 110 3.32 -0.66 0.75
CA VAL A 110 4.33 -0.02 1.59
C VAL A 110 4.56 -0.86 2.84
N HIS A 111 5.82 -1.18 3.12
CA HIS A 111 6.21 -2.03 4.23
C HIS A 111 7.27 -1.35 5.11
N PRO A 112 7.13 -1.37 6.46
CA PRO A 112 8.00 -0.65 7.39
C PRO A 112 9.34 -1.37 7.69
N SER A 113 10.01 -1.87 6.66
CA SER A 113 11.41 -2.34 6.75
C SER A 113 12.13 -2.27 5.41
N LEU A 114 13.45 -2.46 5.43
CA LEU A 114 14.25 -2.72 4.24
C LEU A 114 14.14 -4.21 3.84
N LEU A 115 13.07 -4.56 3.12
CA LEU A 115 12.91 -5.90 2.54
C LEU A 115 14.18 -6.33 1.76
N PRO A 116 14.60 -7.61 1.87
CA PRO A 116 13.87 -8.75 2.42
C PRO A 116 13.94 -8.89 3.96
N ALA A 117 14.56 -7.95 4.68
CA ALA A 117 14.62 -8.01 6.14
C ALA A 117 13.25 -7.73 6.77
N PHE A 118 12.89 -8.49 7.81
CA PHE A 118 11.70 -8.28 8.64
C PHE A 118 10.36 -8.23 7.87
N PRO A 119 10.00 -9.25 7.06
CA PRO A 119 8.68 -9.31 6.45
C PRO A 119 7.58 -9.51 7.51
N GLY A 120 6.33 -9.25 7.13
CA GLY A 120 5.16 -9.47 7.97
C GLY A 120 4.94 -8.39 9.04
N LEU A 121 4.15 -8.74 10.05
CA LEU A 121 3.62 -7.75 10.97
C LEU A 121 4.71 -7.15 11.88
N LYS A 122 4.55 -5.87 12.21
CA LYS A 122 5.36 -5.15 13.19
C LYS A 122 6.87 -5.19 12.92
N ALA A 123 7.26 -5.01 11.66
CA ALA A 123 8.66 -5.09 11.24
C ALA A 123 9.62 -4.18 12.02
N TRP A 124 9.15 -3.02 12.50
CA TRP A 124 9.94 -2.12 13.37
C TRP A 124 10.25 -2.71 14.74
N GLU A 125 9.32 -3.47 15.35
CA GLU A 125 9.58 -4.19 16.61
C GLU A 125 10.59 -5.33 16.37
N GLN A 126 10.49 -6.01 15.22
CA GLN A 126 11.45 -7.06 14.84
C GLN A 126 12.87 -6.47 14.67
N ALA A 127 12.99 -5.31 14.01
CA ALA A 127 14.27 -4.62 13.82
C ALA A 127 14.90 -4.18 15.16
N LEU A 128 14.10 -3.63 16.08
CA LEU A 128 14.55 -3.29 17.43
C LEU A 128 15.04 -4.53 18.19
N ALA A 129 14.27 -5.62 18.15
CA ALA A 129 14.62 -6.87 18.81
C ALA A 129 15.91 -7.49 18.24
N ALA A 130 16.15 -7.31 16.94
CA ALA A 130 17.38 -7.77 16.28
C ALA A 130 18.61 -6.90 16.58
N GLY A 131 18.43 -5.71 17.16
CA GLY A 131 19.52 -4.79 17.49
C GLY A 131 20.27 -4.26 16.26
N VAL A 132 19.61 -4.20 15.10
CA VAL A 132 20.21 -3.64 13.89
C VAL A 132 20.34 -2.11 14.00
N PRO A 133 21.36 -1.49 13.35
CA PRO A 133 21.54 -0.04 13.44
C PRO A 133 20.53 0.74 12.58
N GLU A 134 19.89 0.09 11.62
CA GLU A 134 18.95 0.70 10.69
C GLU A 134 17.86 -0.29 10.26
N THR A 135 16.71 0.26 9.91
CA THR A 135 15.61 -0.38 9.17
C THR A 135 15.25 0.54 8.01
N GLY A 136 14.00 0.58 7.56
CA GLY A 136 13.59 1.50 6.51
C GLY A 136 12.14 1.36 6.12
N VAL A 137 11.84 1.84 4.93
CA VAL A 137 10.58 1.63 4.22
C VAL A 137 10.89 1.01 2.88
N THR A 138 10.10 0.01 2.48
CA THR A 138 10.08 -0.51 1.11
C THR A 138 8.70 -0.28 0.52
N VAL A 139 8.65 0.31 -0.67
CA VAL A 139 7.49 0.19 -1.56
C VAL A 139 7.82 -0.90 -2.57
N HIS A 140 7.00 -1.95 -2.64
CA HIS A 140 7.24 -3.11 -3.51
C HIS A 140 5.98 -3.51 -4.28
N LEU A 141 6.16 -4.25 -5.37
CA LEU A 141 5.06 -4.95 -6.02
C LEU A 141 4.57 -6.10 -5.14
N VAL A 142 3.27 -6.34 -5.09
CA VAL A 142 2.69 -7.49 -4.39
C VAL A 142 2.72 -8.71 -5.30
N ASP A 143 3.19 -9.83 -4.76
CA ASP A 143 3.07 -11.17 -5.36
C ASP A 143 2.31 -12.10 -4.38
N ALA A 144 2.23 -13.39 -4.71
CA ALA A 144 1.51 -14.36 -3.87
C ALA A 144 2.20 -14.66 -2.52
N GLY A 145 3.41 -14.15 -2.28
CA GLY A 145 4.13 -14.32 -1.03
C GLY A 145 3.96 -13.14 -0.08
N LEU A 146 4.39 -13.33 1.16
CA LEU A 146 4.37 -12.29 2.19
C LEU A 146 5.58 -11.37 2.02
N ASP A 147 5.34 -10.17 1.47
CA ASP A 147 6.36 -9.13 1.28
C ASP A 147 7.57 -9.59 0.44
N THR A 148 7.34 -10.47 -0.55
CA THR A 148 8.40 -11.06 -1.39
C THR A 148 8.55 -10.44 -2.77
N GLY A 149 7.60 -9.61 -3.19
CA GLY A 149 7.65 -9.02 -4.53
C GLY A 149 8.76 -7.99 -4.68
N PRO A 150 9.14 -7.66 -5.94
CA PRO A 150 10.30 -6.83 -6.22
C PRO A 150 10.16 -5.41 -5.65
N PRO A 151 11.22 -4.86 -5.00
CA PRO A 151 11.20 -3.50 -4.51
C PRO A 151 11.17 -2.48 -5.66
N ILE A 152 10.35 -1.44 -5.49
CA ILE A 152 10.23 -0.29 -6.40
C ILE A 152 11.09 0.87 -5.89
N ALA A 153 10.98 1.13 -4.59
CA ALA A 153 11.77 2.14 -3.90
C ALA A 153 12.02 1.69 -2.47
N GLN A 154 13.18 2.05 -1.92
CA GLN A 154 13.53 1.82 -0.53
C GLN A 154 14.18 3.08 0.04
N GLU A 155 13.91 3.36 1.31
CA GLU A 155 14.56 4.44 2.02
C GLU A 155 14.95 3.97 3.44
N PRO A 156 16.24 4.07 3.82
CA PRO A 156 16.70 3.63 5.14
C PRO A 156 16.26 4.60 6.23
N VAL A 157 15.96 4.04 7.41
CA VAL A 157 15.63 4.78 8.63
C VAL A 157 16.56 4.33 9.75
N PRO A 158 17.40 5.22 10.32
CA PRO A 158 18.30 4.85 11.40
C PRO A 158 17.53 4.55 12.68
N ILE A 159 17.98 3.54 13.42
CA ILE A 159 17.54 3.24 14.78
C ILE A 159 18.49 3.97 15.73
N ARG A 160 17.94 4.91 16.51
CA ARG A 160 18.72 5.77 17.41
C ARG A 160 18.93 5.09 18.76
N PRO A 161 20.04 5.39 19.45
CA PRO A 161 20.23 4.92 20.82
C PRO A 161 19.05 5.33 21.71
N GLY A 162 18.43 4.35 22.36
CA GLY A 162 17.29 4.56 23.25
C GLY A 162 15.92 4.65 22.57
N ASP A 163 15.81 4.41 21.26
CA ASP A 163 14.51 4.27 20.60
C ASP A 163 13.66 3.17 21.23
N ASP A 164 12.37 3.45 21.40
CA ASP A 164 11.34 2.43 21.59
C ASP A 164 10.58 2.17 20.27
N GLY A 165 9.65 1.20 20.32
CA GLY A 165 8.85 0.84 19.15
C GLY A 165 7.99 1.98 18.60
N ALA A 166 7.51 2.88 19.46
CA ALA A 166 6.66 3.99 19.02
C ALA A 166 7.48 5.07 18.31
N ALA A 167 8.61 5.48 18.89
CA ALA A 167 9.51 6.48 18.33
C ALA A 167 10.12 6.02 17.00
N LEU A 168 10.48 4.74 16.89
CA LEU A 168 10.95 4.19 15.62
C LEU A 168 9.84 4.13 14.57
N HIS A 169 8.65 3.66 14.94
CA HIS A 169 7.52 3.56 14.00
C HIS A 169 7.06 4.93 13.51
N GLU A 170 7.01 5.95 14.37
CA GLU A 170 6.71 7.33 13.95
C GLU A 170 7.71 7.84 12.89
N ARG A 171 9.00 7.56 13.09
CA ARG A 171 10.04 7.95 12.14
C ARG A 171 9.92 7.21 10.81
N ILE A 172 9.60 5.92 10.85
CA ILE A 172 9.33 5.13 9.65
C ILE A 172 8.10 5.68 8.92
N GLN A 173 7.00 5.97 9.63
CA GLN A 173 5.79 6.53 9.03
C GLN A 173 6.03 7.86 8.34
N ALA A 174 6.87 8.74 8.90
CA ALA A 174 7.24 9.99 8.24
C ALA A 174 7.93 9.74 6.88
N VAL A 175 8.67 8.64 6.74
CA VAL A 175 9.25 8.21 5.46
C VAL A 175 8.20 7.59 4.56
N GLU A 176 7.31 6.73 5.06
CA GLU A 176 6.20 6.16 4.29
C GLU A 176 5.33 7.25 3.65
N HIS A 177 5.01 8.30 4.43
CA HIS A 177 4.15 9.41 4.02
C HIS A 177 4.75 10.26 2.90
N ARG A 178 6.09 10.25 2.74
CA ARG A 178 6.76 10.88 1.60
C ARG A 178 6.93 9.90 0.44
N LEU A 179 7.42 8.70 0.74
CA LEU A 179 7.88 7.75 -0.28
C LEU A 179 6.71 7.16 -1.07
N LEU A 180 5.61 6.78 -0.40
CA LEU A 180 4.49 6.15 -1.08
C LEU A 180 3.80 7.09 -2.09
N PRO A 181 3.43 8.35 -1.75
CA PRO A 181 2.88 9.28 -2.74
C PRO A 181 3.86 9.60 -3.87
N ASP A 182 5.17 9.67 -3.62
CA ASP A 182 6.18 9.85 -4.66
C ASP A 182 6.19 8.70 -5.67
N VAL A 183 6.23 7.45 -5.19
CA VAL A 183 6.19 6.28 -6.05
C VAL A 183 4.91 6.26 -6.89
N VAL A 184 3.76 6.57 -6.31
CA VAL A 184 2.49 6.60 -7.04
C VAL A 184 2.49 7.67 -8.14
N ARG A 185 2.98 8.89 -7.86
CA ARG A 185 3.09 9.97 -8.88
C ARG A 185 4.00 9.56 -10.03
N ARG A 186 5.15 8.95 -9.72
CA ARG A 186 6.13 8.50 -10.73
C ARG A 186 5.60 7.35 -11.57
N LEU A 187 4.83 6.43 -10.98
CA LEU A 187 4.12 5.38 -11.72
C LEU A 187 3.04 5.98 -12.64
N ALA A 188 2.23 6.91 -12.14
CA ALA A 188 1.19 7.58 -12.92
C ALA A 188 1.77 8.31 -14.14
N ARG A 189 2.94 8.94 -13.99
CA ARG A 189 3.65 9.62 -15.10
C ARG A 189 4.50 8.70 -15.96
N ASN A 190 4.56 7.41 -15.63
CA ASN A 190 5.44 6.42 -16.27
C ASN A 190 6.94 6.82 -16.26
N GLU A 191 7.36 7.53 -15.21
CA GLU A 191 8.75 7.93 -14.95
C GLU A 191 9.59 6.80 -14.35
N ILE A 192 8.91 5.80 -13.77
CA ILE A 192 9.50 4.53 -13.35
C ILE A 192 8.73 3.38 -14.00
N PRO A 193 9.40 2.28 -14.35
CA PRO A 193 8.71 1.14 -14.96
C PRO A 193 7.65 0.61 -14.00
N THR A 194 6.50 0.23 -14.55
CA THR A 194 5.59 -0.65 -13.80
C THR A 194 6.34 -1.97 -13.56
N PRO A 195 6.57 -2.38 -12.30
CA PRO A 195 7.22 -3.65 -12.05
C PRO A 195 6.33 -4.75 -12.63
N GLN A 196 6.92 -5.66 -13.40
CA GLN A 196 6.23 -6.88 -13.80
C GLN A 196 6.35 -7.86 -12.64
N ALA A 197 5.24 -8.49 -12.24
CA ALA A 197 5.34 -9.70 -11.45
C ALA A 197 6.13 -10.70 -12.30
N VAL A 198 7.28 -11.15 -11.79
CA VAL A 198 8.02 -12.21 -12.47
C VAL A 198 7.13 -13.44 -12.39
N ALA A 199 6.59 -13.87 -13.52
CA ALA A 199 5.89 -15.14 -13.61
C ALA A 199 6.86 -16.23 -13.11
N ARG A 200 6.53 -16.84 -11.98
CA ARG A 200 7.23 -18.03 -11.49
C ARG A 200 6.60 -19.27 -12.12
#